data_AF-A0AB37TE22-F1
#
_entry.id   AF-A0AB37TE22-F1
#
_cell.length_a   1.000
_cell.length_b   1.000
_cell.length_c   1.000
_cell.angle_alpha   90.00
_cell.angle_beta   90.00
_cell.angle_gamma   90.00
#
_symmetry.space_group_name_H-M   'P 1'
#
loop_
_entity.id
_entity.type
_entity.pdbx_description
1 polymer ?
#
loop_
_entity_poly.entity_id
_entity_poly.type
_entity_poly.pdbx_seq_one_letter_code
_entity_poly.pdbx_strand_id
1 'polypeptide(L)'
;MFETLKNLFITIFITSNNLTISKIKDNLPIIFIIPTTIGGIWQLFELSAFGISYIRFFSVPQLLPDGLLIISMFTVISIYLFYVTQVYESLKFKYYINKSFSKLTSILILNIIIAIGLIIFTLKTFKDFKTFTSFVLYIAILYFILRCILFIVQLIITISYKLKEKDVSQLDEFIENVQKQDFHKPYVLMASLLYLASIIIITFFLIKPLRDFAYYPTNLENLTKLENELIKNFKLCEPPKLKYFNKDYLFYKFEIDNKERVYVIESKNLFLSPLEPIIKEKKESED
;
A
#
# COMPACT_ATOMS: atom_id res chain seq x y z
N MET A 1 0.61 -6.08 22.32
CA MET A 1 -0.77 -6.33 21.86
C MET A 1 -1.08 -7.82 21.77
N PHE A 2 -0.30 -8.63 21.05
CA PHE A 2 -0.48 -10.10 21.01
C PHE A 2 -0.24 -10.78 22.37
N GLU A 3 0.79 -10.38 23.13
CA GLU A 3 1.01 -10.90 24.49
C GLU A 3 -0.13 -10.52 25.44
N THR A 4 -0.72 -9.34 25.23
CA THR A 4 -1.86 -8.84 26.00
C THR A 4 -3.13 -9.63 25.69
N LEU A 5 -3.41 -9.91 24.41
CA LEU A 5 -4.50 -10.77 23.96
C LEU A 5 -4.33 -12.21 24.43
N LYS A 6 -3.11 -12.76 24.33
CA LYS A 6 -2.75 -14.09 24.82
C LYS A 6 -2.96 -14.22 26.32
N ASN A 7 -2.51 -13.24 27.10
CA ASN A 7 -2.72 -13.20 28.55
C ASN A 7 -4.21 -13.07 28.88
N LEU A 8 -4.97 -12.24 28.14
CA LEU A 8 -6.42 -12.09 28.32
C LEU A 8 -7.16 -13.42 28.04
N PHE A 9 -6.80 -14.11 26.95
CA PHE A 9 -7.37 -15.41 26.58
C PHE A 9 -7.06 -16.49 27.61
N ILE A 10 -5.80 -16.54 28.09
CA ILE A 10 -5.37 -17.46 29.14
C ILE A 10 -6.14 -17.18 30.44
N THR A 11 -6.34 -15.92 30.82
CA THR A 11 -7.11 -15.58 32.02
C THR A 11 -8.61 -15.89 31.87
N ILE A 12 -9.19 -15.73 30.67
CA ILE A 12 -10.62 -16.03 30.43
C ILE A 12 -10.86 -17.55 30.38
N PHE A 13 -10.01 -18.31 29.69
CA PHE A 13 -10.20 -19.76 29.48
C PHE A 13 -9.64 -20.64 30.60
N ILE A 14 -8.50 -20.28 31.20
CA ILE A 14 -7.81 -21.16 32.18
C ILE A 14 -8.27 -20.89 33.61
N THR A 15 -8.73 -19.68 33.94
CA THR A 15 -9.14 -19.32 35.31
C THR A 15 -10.64 -19.55 35.58
N SER A 16 -11.42 -20.05 34.61
CA SER A 16 -12.88 -20.17 34.71
C SER A 16 -13.39 -21.61 34.83
N ASN A 17 -12.98 -22.35 35.86
CA ASN A 17 -13.64 -23.62 36.24
C ASN A 17 -15.11 -23.48 36.70
N ASN A 18 -15.67 -22.25 36.72
CA ASN A 18 -17.08 -21.97 36.90
C ASN A 18 -17.52 -20.82 35.96
N LEU A 19 -17.93 -21.18 34.74
CA LEU A 19 -18.61 -20.26 33.80
C LEU A 19 -19.97 -19.88 34.37
N THR A 20 -20.03 -18.72 35.03
CA THR A 20 -21.28 -18.09 35.46
C THR A 20 -21.82 -17.23 34.33
N ILE A 21 -23.15 -17.18 34.17
CA ILE A 21 -23.84 -16.37 33.14
C ILE A 21 -23.42 -14.89 33.22
N SER A 22 -23.12 -14.37 34.41
CA SER A 22 -22.58 -13.02 34.61
C SER A 22 -21.25 -12.81 33.88
N LYS A 23 -20.30 -13.74 34.01
CA LYS A 23 -18.98 -13.64 33.34
C LYS A 23 -19.09 -13.71 31.82
N ILE A 24 -20.05 -14.46 31.28
CA ILE A 24 -20.32 -14.48 29.83
C ILE A 24 -20.88 -13.12 29.39
N LYS A 25 -21.79 -12.54 30.17
CA LYS A 25 -22.37 -11.22 29.90
C LYS A 25 -21.33 -10.10 29.95
N ASP A 26 -20.37 -10.18 30.87
CA ASP A 26 -19.29 -9.19 31.03
C ASP A 26 -18.24 -9.26 29.91
N ASN A 27 -18.03 -10.44 29.32
CA ASN A 27 -17.09 -10.65 28.19
C ASN A 27 -17.76 -10.72 26.82
N LEU A 28 -19.08 -10.49 26.77
CA LEU A 28 -19.91 -10.52 25.58
C LEU A 28 -19.35 -9.64 24.44
N PRO A 29 -18.83 -8.41 24.69
CA PRO A 29 -18.19 -7.63 23.65
C PRO A 29 -16.97 -8.33 23.00
N ILE A 30 -16.12 -8.98 23.80
CA ILE A 30 -14.93 -9.68 23.29
C ILE A 30 -15.34 -10.91 22.47
N ILE A 31 -16.34 -11.65 22.98
CA ILE A 31 -16.91 -12.84 22.32
C ILE A 31 -17.52 -12.48 20.97
N PHE A 32 -18.08 -11.28 20.79
CA PHE A 32 -18.59 -10.80 19.51
C PHE A 32 -17.50 -10.17 18.62
N ILE A 33 -16.55 -9.42 19.20
CA ILE A 33 -15.49 -8.74 18.45
C ILE A 33 -14.57 -9.74 17.75
N ILE A 34 -14.17 -10.82 18.42
CA ILE A 34 -13.23 -11.79 17.85
C ILE A 34 -13.77 -12.45 16.56
N PRO A 35 -14.94 -13.12 16.55
CA PRO A 35 -15.46 -13.75 15.34
C PRO A 35 -15.80 -12.72 14.27
N THR A 36 -16.26 -11.52 14.65
CA THR A 36 -16.51 -10.43 13.68
C THR A 36 -15.22 -9.93 13.03
N THR A 37 -14.14 -9.80 13.81
CA THR A 37 -12.83 -9.39 13.30
C THR A 37 -12.22 -10.47 12.41
N ILE A 38 -12.30 -11.74 12.82
CA ILE A 38 -11.84 -12.89 12.02
C ILE A 38 -12.62 -12.98 10.71
N GLY A 39 -13.96 -12.89 10.77
CA GLY A 39 -14.82 -12.89 9.59
C GLY A 39 -14.52 -11.71 8.65
N GLY A 40 -14.28 -10.51 9.21
CA GLY A 40 -13.86 -9.35 8.44
C GLY A 40 -12.49 -9.54 7.77
N ILE A 41 -11.51 -10.09 8.47
CA ILE A 41 -10.19 -10.42 7.91
C ILE A 41 -10.32 -11.47 6.80
N TRP A 42 -11.12 -12.51 7.01
CA TRP A 42 -11.38 -13.53 6.00
C TRP A 42 -12.02 -12.93 4.75
N GLN A 43 -13.05 -12.09 4.94
CA GLN A 43 -13.71 -11.36 3.87
C GLN A 43 -12.74 -10.45 3.11
N LEU A 44 -11.79 -9.79 3.78
CA LEU A 44 -10.75 -9.01 3.12
C LEU A 44 -9.88 -9.87 2.22
N PHE A 45 -9.42 -11.03 2.67
CA PHE A 45 -8.58 -11.91 1.87
C PHE A 45 -9.32 -12.41 0.63
N GLU A 46 -10.55 -12.93 0.81
CA GLU A 46 -11.39 -13.39 -0.30
C GLU A 46 -11.66 -12.27 -1.31
N LEU A 47 -12.11 -11.09 -0.86
CA LEU A 47 -12.39 -9.98 -1.75
C LEU A 47 -11.12 -9.41 -2.41
N SER A 48 -9.99 -9.37 -1.69
CA SER A 48 -8.71 -8.94 -2.25
C SER A 48 -8.19 -9.86 -3.36
N ALA A 49 -8.57 -11.14 -3.34
CA ALA A 49 -8.24 -12.09 -4.39
C ALA A 49 -8.96 -11.76 -5.70
N PHE A 50 -10.21 -11.26 -5.63
CA PHE A 50 -10.93 -10.72 -6.78
C PHE A 50 -10.42 -9.33 -7.19
N GLY A 51 -10.03 -8.51 -6.21
CA GLY A 51 -9.47 -7.17 -6.39
C GLY A 51 -9.82 -6.25 -5.23
N ILE A 52 -8.93 -5.31 -4.88
CA ILE A 52 -9.15 -4.43 -3.72
C ILE A 52 -10.41 -3.56 -3.85
N SER A 53 -10.80 -3.19 -5.06
CA SER A 53 -12.04 -2.44 -5.30
C SER A 53 -13.30 -3.17 -4.85
N TYR A 54 -13.29 -4.52 -4.85
CA TYR A 54 -14.40 -5.33 -4.34
C TYR A 54 -14.55 -5.26 -2.83
N ILE A 55 -13.45 -5.02 -2.11
CA ILE A 55 -13.49 -4.79 -0.67
C ILE A 55 -14.40 -3.60 -0.38
N ARG A 56 -14.31 -2.51 -1.14
CA ARG A 56 -15.14 -1.30 -0.93
C ARG A 56 -16.60 -1.46 -1.34
N PHE A 57 -16.85 -2.35 -2.30
CA PHE A 57 -18.21 -2.58 -2.80
C PHE A 57 -19.02 -3.50 -1.91
N PHE A 58 -18.41 -4.58 -1.41
CA PHE A 58 -19.12 -5.66 -0.71
C PHE A 58 -19.03 -5.59 0.82
N SER A 59 -18.30 -4.63 1.36
CA SER A 59 -18.17 -4.48 2.80
C SER A 59 -19.22 -3.55 3.43
N VAL A 60 -19.39 -3.71 4.75
CA VAL A 60 -20.20 -2.84 5.65
C VAL A 60 -19.53 -1.43 5.71
N PRO A 61 -20.14 -0.36 6.26
CA PRO A 61 -19.77 1.04 5.97
C PRO A 61 -18.27 1.30 5.85
N GLN A 62 -17.92 2.07 4.82
CA GLN A 62 -16.57 2.38 4.31
C GLN A 62 -15.47 2.56 5.36
N LEU A 63 -15.81 2.97 6.57
CA LEU A 63 -14.90 3.17 7.68
C LEU A 63 -14.10 1.90 8.04
N LEU A 64 -14.72 0.72 8.10
CA LEU A 64 -14.04 -0.52 8.52
C LEU A 64 -13.07 -1.05 7.44
N PRO A 65 -13.46 -1.13 6.16
CA PRO A 65 -12.56 -1.51 5.06
C PRO A 65 -11.46 -0.50 4.81
N ASP A 66 -11.75 0.81 4.82
CA ASP A 66 -10.74 1.84 4.64
C ASP A 66 -9.79 1.87 5.85
N GLY A 67 -10.30 1.67 7.06
CA GLY A 67 -9.48 1.51 8.27
C GLY A 67 -8.57 0.29 8.23
N LEU A 68 -9.09 -0.85 7.76
CA LEU A 68 -8.30 -2.07 7.57
C LEU A 68 -7.28 -1.94 6.43
N LEU A 69 -7.64 -1.25 5.34
CA LEU A 69 -6.71 -0.93 4.26
C LEU A 69 -5.59 -0.04 4.80
N ILE A 70 -5.91 1.01 5.56
CA ILE A 70 -4.92 1.88 6.21
C ILE A 70 -4.05 1.06 7.16
N ILE A 71 -4.61 0.21 8.02
CA ILE A 71 -3.83 -0.64 8.93
C ILE A 71 -2.93 -1.59 8.13
N SER A 72 -3.42 -2.20 7.06
CA SER A 72 -2.63 -3.11 6.22
C SER A 72 -1.49 -2.36 5.53
N MET A 73 -1.75 -1.16 5.01
CA MET A 73 -0.75 -0.28 4.44
C MET A 73 0.27 0.15 5.48
N PHE A 74 -0.17 0.60 6.65
CA PHE A 74 0.72 0.96 7.76
C PHE A 74 1.51 -0.23 8.25
N THR A 75 0.95 -1.43 8.26
CA THR A 75 1.65 -2.66 8.65
C THR A 75 2.70 -2.99 7.60
N VAL A 76 2.38 -2.93 6.31
CA VAL A 76 3.34 -3.12 5.22
C VAL A 76 4.44 -2.05 5.26
N ILE A 77 4.08 -0.78 5.51
CA ILE A 77 5.03 0.33 5.69
C ILE A 77 5.87 0.11 6.95
N SER A 78 5.30 -0.35 8.05
CA SER A 78 6.03 -0.58 9.30
C SER A 78 6.95 -1.77 9.18
N ILE A 79 6.52 -2.84 8.51
CA ILE A 79 7.35 -3.99 8.13
C ILE A 79 8.45 -3.53 7.18
N TYR A 80 8.12 -2.67 6.21
CA TYR A 80 9.08 -2.06 5.30
C TYR A 80 10.11 -1.24 6.07
N LEU A 81 9.69 -0.34 6.97
CA LEU A 81 10.57 0.48 7.80
C LEU A 81 11.40 -0.41 8.75
N PHE A 82 10.80 -1.45 9.32
CA PHE A 82 11.48 -2.40 10.18
C PHE A 82 12.57 -3.16 9.41
N TYR A 83 12.29 -3.71 8.23
CA TYR A 83 13.30 -4.33 7.39
C TYR A 83 14.30 -3.33 6.81
N VAL A 84 13.86 -2.08 6.56
CA VAL A 84 14.75 -0.97 6.25
C VAL A 84 15.79 -0.84 7.38
N THR A 85 15.33 -0.75 8.63
CA THR A 85 16.18 -0.61 9.83
C THR A 85 16.98 -1.86 10.20
N GLN A 86 16.47 -3.06 9.97
CA GLN A 86 17.17 -4.32 10.29
C GLN A 86 18.34 -4.57 9.36
N VAL A 87 18.22 -4.25 8.08
CA VAL A 87 19.36 -4.35 7.16
C VAL A 87 20.26 -3.09 7.25
N TYR A 88 19.86 -2.08 8.05
CA TYR A 88 20.82 -1.12 8.63
C TYR A 88 21.61 -1.72 9.79
N GLU A 89 21.45 -3.00 10.19
CA GLU A 89 22.56 -3.74 10.83
C GLU A 89 23.69 -3.87 9.80
N SER A 90 24.43 -2.78 9.68
CA SER A 90 25.42 -2.55 8.65
C SER A 90 26.57 -3.50 8.85
N LEU A 91 26.92 -4.22 7.79
CA LEU A 91 28.31 -4.59 7.56
C LEU A 91 29.11 -3.28 7.50
N LYS A 92 29.85 -3.00 8.58
CA LYS A 92 30.68 -1.79 8.75
C LYS A 92 31.57 -1.56 7.54
N PHE A 93 31.83 -0.31 7.15
CA PHE A 93 32.80 0.03 6.10
C PHE A 93 34.16 -0.65 6.35
N LYS A 94 34.54 -0.75 7.63
CA LYS A 94 35.74 -1.47 8.08
C LYS A 94 35.81 -2.95 7.64
N TYR A 95 34.68 -3.62 7.42
CA TYR A 95 34.68 -4.99 6.89
C TYR A 95 35.13 -5.03 5.42
N TYR A 96 34.72 -4.04 4.62
CA TYR A 96 35.03 -3.98 3.19
C TYR A 96 36.39 -3.37 2.90
N ILE A 97 36.86 -2.43 3.71
CA ILE A 97 38.17 -1.76 3.49
C ILE A 97 39.34 -2.75 3.45
N ASN A 98 39.24 -3.85 4.21
CA ASN A 98 40.24 -4.90 4.30
C ASN A 98 40.25 -5.84 3.07
N LYS A 99 39.25 -5.80 2.20
CA LYS A 99 39.19 -6.65 1.00
C LYS A 99 40.08 -6.10 -0.12
N SER A 100 40.62 -6.96 -0.97
CA SER A 100 41.42 -6.52 -2.13
C SER A 100 40.60 -5.66 -3.09
N PHE A 101 41.25 -4.74 -3.79
CA PHE A 101 40.58 -3.83 -4.74
C PHE A 101 39.80 -4.60 -5.81
N SER A 102 40.42 -5.61 -6.42
CA SER A 102 39.77 -6.50 -7.39
C SER A 102 38.50 -7.17 -6.84
N LYS A 103 38.51 -7.59 -5.57
CA LYS A 103 37.33 -8.19 -4.94
C LYS A 103 36.22 -7.16 -4.74
N LEU A 104 36.56 -5.92 -4.36
CA LEU A 104 35.57 -4.84 -4.23
C LEU A 104 34.96 -4.45 -5.57
N THR A 105 35.77 -4.33 -6.63
CA THR A 105 35.29 -4.02 -7.98
C THR A 105 34.38 -5.12 -8.53
N SER A 106 34.72 -6.39 -8.31
CA SER A 106 33.86 -7.51 -8.75
C SER A 106 32.52 -7.54 -8.04
N ILE A 107 32.49 -7.27 -6.72
CA ILE A 107 31.23 -7.16 -5.97
C ILE A 107 30.40 -5.96 -6.48
N LEU A 108 31.05 -4.83 -6.75
CA LEU A 108 30.39 -3.63 -7.28
C LEU A 108 29.74 -3.91 -8.64
N ILE A 109 30.49 -4.46 -9.59
CA ILE A 109 30.00 -4.80 -10.94
C ILE A 109 28.83 -5.78 -10.85
N LEU A 110 28.93 -6.83 -10.02
CA LEU A 110 27.85 -7.79 -9.83
C LEU A 110 26.57 -7.13 -9.33
N ASN A 111 26.66 -6.23 -8.35
CA ASN A 111 25.49 -5.52 -7.83
C ASN A 111 24.88 -4.54 -8.85
N ILE A 112 25.71 -3.89 -9.67
CA ILE A 112 25.23 -3.05 -10.78
C ILE A 112 24.44 -3.89 -11.79
N ILE A 113 24.97 -5.05 -12.19
CA ILE A 113 24.30 -5.96 -13.12
C ILE A 113 22.96 -6.44 -12.55
N ILE A 114 22.93 -6.84 -11.27
CA ILE A 114 21.71 -7.25 -10.58
C ILE A 114 20.69 -6.10 -10.56
N ALA A 115 21.10 -4.90 -10.16
CA ALA A 115 20.22 -3.74 -10.09
C ALA A 115 19.61 -3.41 -11.47
N ILE A 116 20.43 -3.37 -12.52
CA ILE A 116 19.97 -3.11 -13.89
C ILE A 116 19.01 -4.22 -14.35
N GLY A 117 19.35 -5.49 -14.12
CA GLY A 117 18.50 -6.63 -14.47
C GLY A 117 17.12 -6.55 -13.82
N LEU A 118 17.07 -6.19 -12.53
CA LEU A 118 15.81 -5.99 -11.81
C LEU A 118 15.02 -4.80 -12.32
N ILE A 119 15.68 -3.67 -12.65
CA ILE A 119 15.00 -2.50 -13.22
C ILE A 119 14.35 -2.88 -14.56
N ILE A 120 15.11 -3.54 -15.45
CA ILE A 120 14.60 -3.99 -16.75
C ILE A 120 13.44 -4.98 -16.56
N PHE A 121 13.59 -5.96 -15.65
CA PHE A 121 12.54 -6.90 -15.31
C PHE A 121 11.28 -6.18 -14.81
N THR A 122 11.45 -5.18 -13.95
CA THR A 122 10.35 -4.42 -13.38
C THR A 122 9.58 -3.66 -14.46
N LEU A 123 10.29 -2.94 -15.33
CA LEU A 123 9.71 -2.17 -16.43
C LEU A 123 8.99 -3.07 -17.46
N LYS A 124 9.47 -4.30 -17.66
CA LYS A 124 8.86 -5.24 -18.62
C LYS A 124 7.64 -5.96 -18.04
N THR A 125 7.72 -6.40 -16.79
CA THR A 125 6.73 -7.28 -16.15
C THR A 125 5.55 -6.52 -15.56
N PHE A 126 5.77 -5.35 -14.96
CA PHE A 126 4.74 -4.63 -14.19
C PHE A 126 4.23 -3.37 -14.89
N LYS A 127 3.83 -3.50 -16.16
CA LYS A 127 3.19 -2.38 -16.89
C LYS A 127 1.82 -2.03 -16.32
N ASP A 128 1.04 -3.05 -15.93
CA ASP A 128 -0.29 -2.88 -15.33
C ASP A 128 -0.40 -3.69 -14.03
N PHE A 129 -0.74 -3.03 -12.92
CA PHE A 129 -0.97 -3.69 -11.62
C PHE A 129 -2.37 -4.32 -11.58
N LYS A 130 -2.51 -5.49 -12.18
CA LYS A 130 -3.81 -6.19 -12.26
C LYS A 130 -4.23 -6.88 -10.95
N THR A 131 -3.28 -7.29 -10.13
CA THR A 131 -3.55 -8.04 -8.89
C THR A 131 -2.79 -7.48 -7.70
N PHE A 132 -3.31 -7.72 -6.49
CA PHE A 132 -2.64 -7.33 -5.25
C PHE A 132 -1.25 -7.96 -5.14
N THR A 133 -1.14 -9.24 -5.48
CA THR A 133 0.12 -9.99 -5.46
C THR A 133 1.16 -9.33 -6.37
N SER A 134 0.77 -8.91 -7.58
CA SER A 134 1.65 -8.17 -8.49
C SER A 134 2.12 -6.84 -7.90
N PHE A 135 1.24 -6.11 -7.20
CA PHE A 135 1.59 -4.85 -6.54
C PHE A 135 2.56 -5.05 -5.36
N VAL A 136 2.30 -6.04 -4.49
CA VAL A 136 3.19 -6.38 -3.38
C VAL A 136 4.56 -6.83 -3.88
N LEU A 137 4.59 -7.69 -4.92
CA LEU A 137 5.84 -8.15 -5.54
C LEU A 137 6.62 -6.99 -6.15
N TYR A 138 5.94 -6.04 -6.79
CA TYR A 138 6.56 -4.82 -7.31
C TYR A 138 7.22 -3.99 -6.20
N ILE A 139 6.53 -3.76 -5.08
CA ILE A 139 7.10 -3.05 -3.92
C ILE A 139 8.33 -3.80 -3.38
N ALA A 140 8.28 -5.12 -3.29
CA ALA A 140 9.40 -5.94 -2.84
C ALA A 140 10.62 -5.82 -3.78
N ILE A 141 10.40 -5.82 -5.10
CA ILE A 141 11.47 -5.64 -6.09
C ILE A 141 12.03 -4.22 -6.03
N LEU A 142 11.20 -3.19 -5.91
CA LEU A 142 11.67 -1.81 -5.74
C LEU A 142 12.54 -1.67 -4.48
N TYR A 143 12.15 -2.31 -3.38
CA TYR A 143 12.96 -2.36 -2.17
C TYR A 143 14.31 -3.03 -2.42
N PHE A 144 14.33 -4.16 -3.14
CA PHE A 144 15.57 -4.84 -3.46
C PHE A 144 16.48 -4.01 -4.38
N ILE A 145 15.92 -3.28 -5.36
CA ILE A 145 16.66 -2.33 -6.20
C ILE A 145 17.27 -1.21 -5.33
N LEU A 146 16.49 -0.61 -4.43
CA LEU A 146 16.97 0.42 -3.51
C LEU A 146 18.12 -0.11 -2.66
N ARG A 147 18.06 -1.36 -2.20
CA ARG A 147 19.16 -2.02 -1.47
C ARG A 147 20.42 -2.16 -2.30
N CYS A 148 20.30 -2.61 -3.54
CA CYS A 148 21.45 -2.68 -4.44
C CYS A 148 22.07 -1.29 -4.65
N ILE A 149 21.26 -0.25 -4.84
CA ILE A 149 21.74 1.13 -5.02
C ILE A 149 22.50 1.61 -3.78
N LEU A 150 21.91 1.46 -2.58
CA LEU A 150 22.58 1.86 -1.33
C LEU A 150 23.90 1.11 -1.13
N PHE A 151 23.93 -0.17 -1.44
CA PHE A 151 25.15 -0.98 -1.34
C PHE A 151 26.22 -0.58 -2.38
N ILE A 152 25.81 -0.27 -3.61
CA ILE A 152 26.69 0.30 -4.65
C ILE A 152 27.30 1.61 -4.16
N VAL A 153 26.50 2.51 -3.60
CA VAL A 153 26.99 3.78 -3.02
C VAL A 153 27.98 3.52 -1.89
N GLN A 154 27.68 2.60 -0.98
CA GLN A 154 28.59 2.20 0.11
C GLN A 154 29.94 1.71 -0.43
N LEU A 155 29.94 0.85 -1.45
CA LEU A 155 31.16 0.33 -2.07
C LEU A 155 31.95 1.42 -2.78
N ILE A 156 31.28 2.33 -3.51
CA ILE A 156 31.95 3.47 -4.17
C ILE A 156 32.65 4.35 -3.15
N ILE A 157 31.99 4.66 -2.02
CA ILE A 157 32.59 5.43 -0.91
C ILE A 157 33.79 4.66 -0.33
N THR A 158 33.64 3.37 -0.06
CA THR A 158 34.73 2.52 0.49
C THR A 158 35.94 2.52 -0.44
N ILE A 159 35.73 2.31 -1.74
CA ILE A 159 36.78 2.31 -2.76
C ILE A 159 37.46 3.69 -2.81
N SER A 160 36.68 4.77 -2.78
CA SER A 160 37.20 6.13 -2.81
C SER A 160 38.08 6.46 -1.60
N TYR A 161 37.70 5.99 -0.41
CA TYR A 161 38.51 6.13 0.81
C TYR A 161 39.76 5.27 0.75
N LYS A 162 39.66 4.04 0.23
CA LYS A 162 40.79 3.14 0.04
C LYS A 162 41.85 3.74 -0.89
N LEU A 163 41.43 4.33 -2.01
CA LEU A 163 42.31 4.99 -2.98
C LEU A 163 43.02 6.22 -2.40
N LYS A 164 42.41 6.88 -1.41
CA LYS A 164 42.99 8.05 -0.72
C LYS A 164 43.75 7.67 0.55
N GLU A 165 43.87 6.37 0.85
CA GLU A 165 44.47 5.85 2.09
C GLU A 165 43.89 6.49 3.36
N LYS A 166 42.61 6.87 3.33
CA LYS A 166 41.91 7.49 4.46
C LYS A 166 41.27 6.44 5.37
N ASP A 167 41.28 6.71 6.66
CA ASP A 167 40.56 5.89 7.64
C ASP A 167 39.05 5.98 7.42
N VAL A 168 38.39 4.82 7.45
CA VAL A 168 36.93 4.67 7.31
C VAL A 168 36.20 4.73 8.65
N SER A 169 36.92 4.78 9.78
CA SER A 169 36.34 4.87 11.13
C SER A 169 35.33 6.02 11.26
N GLN A 170 35.62 7.18 10.66
CA GLN A 170 34.72 8.34 10.65
C GLN A 170 33.38 8.07 9.94
N LEU A 171 33.38 7.21 8.91
CA LEU A 171 32.16 6.83 8.20
C LEU A 171 31.32 5.84 9.02
N ASP A 172 31.99 4.89 9.69
CA ASP A 172 31.32 3.97 10.60
C ASP A 172 30.70 4.74 11.79
N GLU A 173 31.40 5.73 12.33
CA GLU A 173 30.88 6.61 13.39
C GLU A 173 29.66 7.41 12.90
N PHE A 174 29.72 7.97 11.69
CA PHE A 174 28.58 8.67 11.09
C PHE A 174 27.34 7.77 11.00
N ILE A 175 27.48 6.54 10.49
CA ILE A 175 26.38 5.58 10.39
C ILE A 175 25.82 5.26 11.78
N GLU A 176 26.70 5.00 12.76
CA GLU A 176 26.30 4.67 14.12
C GLU A 176 25.51 5.83 14.77
N ASN A 177 25.94 7.07 14.57
CA ASN A 177 25.24 8.25 15.08
C ASN A 177 23.86 8.44 14.42
N VAL A 178 23.74 8.16 13.11
CA VAL A 178 22.46 8.21 12.39
C VAL A 178 21.51 7.11 12.88
N GLN A 179 22.01 5.89 13.08
CA GLN A 179 21.22 4.77 13.61
C GLN A 179 20.72 5.02 15.02
N LYS A 180 21.56 5.60 15.88
CA LYS A 180 21.20 6.00 17.25
C LYS A 180 20.30 7.25 17.30
N GLN A 181 20.04 7.89 16.16
CA GLN A 181 19.25 9.12 16.07
C GLN A 181 19.80 10.23 16.99
N ASP A 182 21.13 10.39 17.04
CA ASP A 182 21.77 11.44 17.82
C ASP A 182 21.57 12.83 17.18
N PHE A 183 20.39 13.41 17.39
CA PHE A 183 19.98 14.68 16.79
C PHE A 183 20.79 15.91 17.27
N HIS A 184 21.65 15.77 18.28
CA HIS A 184 22.58 16.84 18.66
C HIS A 184 23.61 17.13 17.56
N LYS A 185 23.87 16.16 16.68
CA LYS A 185 24.79 16.30 15.56
C LYS A 185 24.04 16.81 14.33
N PRO A 186 24.39 17.97 13.74
CA PRO A 186 23.60 18.62 12.68
C PRO A 186 23.51 17.78 11.40
N TYR A 187 24.52 16.95 11.13
CA TYR A 187 24.51 16.04 9.98
C TYR A 187 23.51 14.88 10.15
N VAL A 188 23.23 14.44 11.38
CA VAL A 188 22.24 13.40 11.66
C VAL A 188 20.85 13.94 11.35
N LEU A 189 20.55 15.15 11.84
CA LEU A 189 19.30 15.84 11.53
C LEU A 189 19.10 16.00 10.01
N MET A 190 20.11 16.46 9.29
CA MET A 190 20.04 16.61 7.83
C MET A 190 19.79 15.26 7.13
N ALA A 191 20.50 14.20 7.54
CA ALA A 191 20.31 12.86 6.98
C ALA A 191 18.89 12.33 7.23
N SER A 192 18.34 12.54 8.43
CA SER A 192 16.97 12.16 8.77
C SER A 192 15.93 12.96 7.97
N LEU A 193 16.15 14.25 7.74
CA LEU A 193 15.26 15.08 6.91
C LEU A 193 15.28 14.64 5.44
N LEU A 194 16.45 14.34 4.89
CA LEU A 194 16.59 13.80 3.53
C LEU A 194 15.89 12.44 3.40
N TYR A 195 16.01 11.59 4.41
CA TYR A 195 15.31 10.31 4.46
C TYR A 195 13.79 10.51 4.47
N LEU A 196 13.27 11.41 5.30
CA LEU A 196 11.84 11.74 5.34
C LEU A 196 11.35 12.28 3.98
N ALA A 197 12.10 13.20 3.37
CA ALA A 197 11.78 13.73 2.04
C ALA A 197 11.71 12.60 0.99
N SER A 198 12.62 11.63 1.05
CA SER A 198 12.60 10.47 0.15
C SER A 198 11.35 9.61 0.32
N ILE A 199 10.88 9.41 1.55
CA ILE A 199 9.63 8.69 1.84
C ILE A 199 8.44 9.45 1.24
N ILE A 200 8.38 10.77 1.39
CA ILE A 200 7.30 11.60 0.84
C ILE A 200 7.27 11.47 -0.69
N ILE A 201 8.42 11.56 -1.34
CA ILE A 201 8.55 11.45 -2.81
C ILE A 201 8.10 10.06 -3.28
N ILE A 202 8.60 8.99 -2.64
CA ILE A 202 8.20 7.61 -2.97
C ILE A 202 6.68 7.45 -2.79
N THR A 203 6.13 7.94 -1.68
CA THR A 203 4.69 7.91 -1.41
C THR A 203 3.89 8.62 -2.50
N PHE A 204 4.35 9.81 -2.92
CA PHE A 204 3.72 10.58 -4.00
C PHE A 204 3.64 9.77 -5.31
N PHE A 205 4.72 9.08 -5.68
CA PHE A 205 4.73 8.22 -6.87
C PHE A 205 3.86 6.96 -6.72
N LEU A 206 3.72 6.43 -5.51
CA LEU A 206 2.90 5.24 -5.25
C LEU A 206 1.39 5.53 -5.16
N ILE A 207 0.97 6.77 -4.87
CA ILE A 207 -0.45 7.13 -4.73
C ILE A 207 -1.26 6.80 -5.99
N LYS A 208 -0.75 7.13 -7.18
CA LYS A 208 -1.50 6.91 -8.43
C LYS A 208 -1.68 5.40 -8.72
N PRO A 209 -0.62 4.58 -8.77
CA PRO A 209 -0.76 3.13 -8.92
C PRO A 209 -1.66 2.50 -7.85
N LEU A 210 -1.51 2.92 -6.59
CA LEU A 210 -2.34 2.43 -5.50
C LEU A 210 -3.81 2.77 -5.71
N ARG A 211 -4.12 4.01 -6.11
CA ARG A 211 -5.50 4.43 -6.38
C ARG A 211 -6.08 3.64 -7.54
N ASP A 212 -5.37 3.55 -8.65
CA ASP A 212 -5.86 2.91 -9.86
C ASP A 212 -6.10 1.40 -9.62
N PHE A 213 -5.25 0.78 -8.80
CA PHE A 213 -5.40 -0.60 -8.34
C PHE A 213 -6.53 -0.80 -7.30
N ALA A 214 -6.69 0.13 -6.35
CA ALA A 214 -7.62 -0.04 -5.23
C ALA A 214 -9.06 0.41 -5.53
N TYR A 215 -9.29 1.30 -6.52
CA TYR A 215 -10.58 1.96 -6.71
C TYR A 215 -11.45 1.34 -7.80
N TYR A 216 -10.88 0.76 -8.86
CA TYR A 216 -11.65 0.33 -10.03
C TYR A 216 -11.68 -1.19 -10.18
N PRO A 217 -12.86 -1.84 -10.13
CA PRO A 217 -12.96 -3.26 -10.49
C PRO A 217 -12.88 -3.37 -12.01
N THR A 218 -11.84 -4.02 -12.52
CA THR A 218 -11.57 -4.14 -13.97
C THR A 218 -12.39 -5.23 -14.65
N ASN A 219 -13.06 -6.08 -13.86
CA ASN A 219 -13.74 -7.30 -14.28
C ASN A 219 -15.22 -7.36 -13.86
N LEU A 220 -15.84 -6.21 -13.56
CA LEU A 220 -17.27 -6.15 -13.21
C LEU A 220 -18.11 -5.81 -14.45
N GLU A 221 -18.67 -6.84 -15.10
CA GLU A 221 -19.44 -6.70 -16.36
C GLU A 221 -20.64 -5.75 -16.23
N ASN A 222 -21.26 -5.70 -15.05
CA ASN A 222 -22.38 -4.80 -14.76
C ASN A 222 -22.00 -3.31 -14.92
N LEU A 223 -20.75 -2.94 -14.64
CA LEU A 223 -20.26 -1.58 -14.90
C LEU A 223 -20.18 -1.31 -16.40
N THR A 224 -19.68 -2.26 -17.18
CA THR A 224 -19.60 -2.13 -18.64
C THR A 224 -20.99 -1.97 -19.26
N LYS A 225 -21.98 -2.73 -18.78
CA LYS A 225 -23.38 -2.57 -19.21
C LYS A 225 -23.93 -1.18 -18.87
N LEU A 226 -23.72 -0.73 -17.64
CA LEU A 226 -24.13 0.59 -17.18
C LEU A 226 -23.47 1.72 -18.00
N GLU A 227 -22.17 1.62 -18.26
CA GLU A 227 -21.42 2.59 -19.07
C GLU A 227 -21.98 2.67 -20.49
N ASN A 228 -22.29 1.53 -21.10
CA ASN A 228 -22.92 1.47 -22.42
C ASN A 228 -24.31 2.11 -22.42
N GLU A 229 -25.10 1.94 -21.37
CA GLU A 229 -26.39 2.62 -21.22
C GLU A 229 -26.24 4.13 -21.06
N LEU A 230 -25.27 4.59 -20.27
CA LEU A 230 -24.96 6.01 -20.13
C LEU A 230 -24.52 6.63 -21.48
N ILE A 231 -23.68 5.93 -22.24
CA ILE A 231 -23.27 6.37 -23.58
C ILE A 231 -24.49 6.55 -24.50
N LYS A 232 -25.42 5.58 -24.48
CA LYS A 232 -26.65 5.64 -25.30
C LYS A 232 -27.58 6.76 -24.85
N ASN A 233 -27.84 6.86 -23.54
CA ASN A 233 -28.82 7.79 -22.97
C ASN A 233 -28.36 9.25 -23.10
N PHE A 234 -27.06 9.52 -22.91
CA PHE A 234 -26.49 10.86 -22.98
C PHE A 234 -25.81 11.18 -24.33
N LYS A 235 -25.85 10.24 -25.30
CA LYS A 235 -25.21 10.37 -26.62
C LYS A 235 -23.75 10.81 -26.52
N LEU A 236 -22.99 10.21 -25.60
CA LEU A 236 -21.62 10.59 -25.32
C LEU A 236 -20.69 10.15 -26.46
N CYS A 237 -19.77 11.02 -26.87
CA CYS A 237 -18.73 10.68 -27.84
C CYS A 237 -17.56 9.90 -27.19
N GLU A 238 -17.33 10.11 -25.89
CA GLU A 238 -16.32 9.40 -25.10
C GLU A 238 -16.99 8.57 -24.00
N PRO A 239 -16.40 7.42 -23.61
CA PRO A 239 -16.93 6.63 -22.51
C PRO A 239 -16.87 7.42 -21.18
N PRO A 240 -17.92 7.35 -20.36
CA PRO A 240 -17.94 8.04 -19.07
C PRO A 240 -16.86 7.47 -18.15
N LYS A 241 -16.15 8.35 -17.44
CA LYS A 241 -15.06 7.98 -16.54
C LYS A 241 -15.60 7.84 -15.12
N LEU A 242 -15.63 6.63 -14.58
CA LEU A 242 -15.92 6.40 -13.15
C LEU A 242 -14.85 7.15 -12.33
N LYS A 243 -15.28 7.96 -11.35
CA LYS A 243 -14.40 8.76 -10.49
C LYS A 243 -14.36 8.28 -9.05
N TYR A 244 -15.49 7.78 -8.58
CA TYR A 244 -15.65 7.27 -7.23
C TYR A 244 -16.76 6.22 -7.22
N PHE A 245 -16.58 5.23 -6.37
CA PHE A 245 -17.44 4.07 -6.28
C PHE A 245 -17.48 3.58 -4.84
N ASN A 246 -18.68 3.31 -4.35
CA ASN A 246 -18.90 2.64 -3.08
C ASN A 246 -20.11 1.70 -3.15
N LYS A 247 -20.44 1.07 -2.03
CA LYS A 247 -21.58 0.16 -1.92
C LYS A 247 -22.91 0.77 -2.35
N ASP A 248 -23.13 2.07 -2.17
CA ASP A 248 -24.42 2.72 -2.34
C ASP A 248 -24.50 3.60 -3.60
N TYR A 249 -23.38 4.14 -4.07
CA TYR A 249 -23.31 5.14 -5.13
C TYR A 249 -22.10 4.97 -6.06
N LEU A 250 -22.33 5.27 -7.34
CA LEU A 250 -21.34 5.42 -8.40
C LEU A 250 -21.32 6.85 -8.90
N PHE A 251 -20.13 7.41 -9.10
CA PHE A 251 -19.94 8.78 -9.60
C PHE A 251 -19.23 8.73 -10.94
N TYR A 252 -19.97 8.97 -12.01
CA TYR A 252 -19.44 9.05 -13.37
C TYR A 252 -19.19 10.48 -13.77
N LYS A 253 -18.06 10.72 -14.44
CA LYS A 253 -17.71 11.99 -15.05
C LYS A 253 -17.76 11.85 -16.57
N PHE A 254 -18.46 12.76 -17.22
CA PHE A 254 -18.50 12.85 -18.68
C PHE A 254 -18.70 14.31 -19.12
N GLU A 255 -18.51 14.56 -20.41
CA GLU A 255 -18.60 15.89 -21.00
C GLU A 255 -19.82 15.98 -21.91
N ILE A 256 -20.65 17.01 -21.70
CA ILE A 256 -21.78 17.36 -22.57
C ILE A 256 -21.66 18.84 -22.88
N ASP A 257 -21.66 19.20 -24.16
CA ASP A 257 -21.55 20.58 -24.64
C ASP A 257 -20.30 21.32 -24.10
N ASN A 258 -19.14 20.65 -24.14
CA ASN A 258 -17.86 21.13 -23.59
C ASN A 258 -17.90 21.49 -22.09
N LYS A 259 -18.84 20.93 -21.33
CA LYS A 259 -18.94 21.09 -19.89
C LYS A 259 -18.84 19.75 -19.19
N GLU A 260 -17.92 19.67 -18.24
CA GLU A 260 -17.81 18.50 -17.37
C GLU A 260 -19.02 18.41 -16.44
N ARG A 261 -19.65 17.24 -16.42
CA ARG A 261 -20.75 16.90 -15.51
C ARG A 261 -20.42 15.65 -14.72
N VAL A 262 -20.96 15.59 -13.50
CA VAL A 262 -20.89 14.40 -12.65
C VAL A 262 -22.29 13.83 -12.51
N TYR A 263 -22.44 12.56 -12.83
CA TYR A 263 -23.69 11.82 -12.71
C TYR A 263 -23.57 10.77 -11.61
N VAL A 264 -24.55 10.75 -10.71
CA VAL A 264 -24.56 9.87 -9.53
C VAL A 264 -25.63 8.81 -9.72
N ILE A 265 -25.24 7.54 -9.55
CA ILE A 265 -26.11 6.38 -9.76
C ILE A 265 -26.12 5.57 -8.47
N GLU A 266 -27.29 5.12 -8.02
CA GLU A 266 -27.37 4.21 -6.88
C GLU A 266 -26.88 2.82 -7.27
N SER A 267 -26.01 2.21 -6.47
CA SER A 267 -25.41 0.90 -6.79
C SER A 267 -26.41 -0.24 -6.88
N LYS A 268 -27.62 -0.12 -6.32
CA LYS A 268 -28.71 -1.09 -6.53
C LYS A 268 -29.06 -1.25 -8.01
N ASN A 269 -28.94 -0.17 -8.77
CA ASN A 269 -29.22 -0.13 -10.20
C ASN A 269 -28.22 -0.93 -11.03
N LEU A 270 -27.02 -1.24 -10.50
CA LEU A 270 -26.08 -2.14 -11.18
C LEU A 270 -26.64 -3.55 -11.36
N PHE A 271 -27.54 -3.99 -10.48
CA PHE A 271 -28.04 -5.36 -10.45
C PHE A 271 -29.43 -5.51 -11.05
N LEU A 272 -30.07 -4.40 -11.40
CA LEU A 272 -31.39 -4.37 -12.01
C LEU A 272 -31.18 -4.25 -13.52
N SER A 273 -31.53 -5.31 -14.25
CA SER A 273 -31.60 -5.27 -15.71
C SER A 273 -33.07 -5.23 -16.13
N PRO A 274 -33.51 -4.29 -17.00
CA PRO A 274 -32.82 -3.08 -17.48
C PRO A 274 -33.09 -1.87 -16.56
N LEU A 275 -32.17 -0.91 -16.60
CA LEU A 275 -32.33 0.38 -15.92
C LEU A 275 -33.44 1.19 -16.60
N GLU A 276 -34.63 1.20 -16.00
CA GLU A 276 -35.61 2.21 -16.35
C GLU A 276 -35.06 3.59 -15.94
N PRO A 277 -34.96 4.55 -16.86
CA PRO A 277 -34.51 5.88 -16.52
C PRO A 277 -35.56 6.52 -15.60
N ILE A 278 -35.27 6.60 -14.31
CA ILE A 278 -36.04 7.42 -13.38
C ILE A 278 -35.68 8.88 -13.67
N ILE A 279 -36.21 9.41 -14.77
CA ILE A 279 -36.27 10.85 -14.98
C ILE A 279 -37.30 11.35 -13.97
N LYS A 280 -36.83 11.85 -12.82
CA LYS A 280 -37.67 12.73 -12.00
C LYS A 280 -37.86 14.01 -12.80
N GLU A 281 -38.85 14.01 -13.70
CA GLU A 281 -39.37 15.24 -14.26
C GLU A 281 -39.85 16.08 -13.07
N LYS A 282 -39.09 17.12 -12.78
CA LYS A 282 -39.53 18.21 -11.94
C LYS A 282 -40.69 18.83 -12.73
N LYS A 283 -41.93 18.45 -12.42
CA LYS A 283 -43.10 19.13 -12.96
C LYS A 283 -42.97 20.61 -12.60
N GLU A 284 -42.63 21.42 -13.59
CA GLU A 284 -42.91 22.84 -13.53
C GLU A 284 -44.43 22.94 -13.39
N SER A 285 -44.86 23.47 -12.25
CA SER A 285 -46.21 23.96 -12.06
C SER A 285 -46.36 25.14 -13.01
N GLU A 286 -47.01 24.92 -14.16
CA GLU A 286 -47.61 26.00 -14.92
C GLU A 286 -48.96 26.36 -14.26
N ASP A 287 -49.12 27.68 -14.09
CA ASP A 287 -50.28 28.39 -13.56
C ASP A 287 -51.58 28.13 -14.33
#